data_AF-A0A7Y9FQK1-F1
#
_entry.id   AF-A0A7Y9FQK1-F1
#
_cell.length_a   1.000
_cell.length_b   1.000
_cell.length_c   1.000
_cell.angle_alpha   90.00
_cell.angle_beta   90.00
_cell.angle_gamma   90.00
#
_symmetry.space_group_name_H-M   'P 1'
#
loop_
_entity.id
_entity.type
_entity.pdbx_description
1 polymer ?
#
loop_
_entity_poly.entity_id
_entity_poly.type
_entity_poly.pdbx_seq_one_letter_code
_entity_poly.pdbx_strand_id
1 'polypeptide(L)' 'MNRTIREATVKRFHYESHDQLWTPLADFMAAYNFARRLKTLSGLTPYEYIAKI' A
#
# COMPACT_ATOMS: atom_id res chain seq x y z
N MET A 1 3.63 8.85 -4.65
CA MET A 1 2.93 7.61 -4.21
C MET A 1 3.75 6.85 -3.18
N ASN A 2 4.97 6.35 -3.50
CA ASN A 2 5.82 5.66 -2.52
C ASN A 2 6.12 6.52 -1.27
N ARG A 3 6.28 7.83 -1.45
CA ARG A 3 6.40 8.79 -0.35
C ARG A 3 5.16 8.87 0.54
N THR A 4 3.95 8.79 -0.03
CA THR A 4 2.67 8.85 0.68
C THR A 4 2.40 7.57 1.48
N ILE A 5 2.73 6.42 0.90
CA ILE A 5 2.67 5.12 1.58
C ILE A 5 3.64 5.12 2.78
N ARG A 6 4.88 5.57 2.55
CA ARG A 6 5.89 5.70 3.60
C ARG A 6 5.48 6.68 4.70
N GLU A 7 4.95 7.85 4.36
CA GLU A 7 4.49 8.83 5.34
C GLU A 7 3.30 8.30 6.17
N ALA A 8 2.38 7.55 5.55
CA ALA A 8 1.25 6.94 6.26
C ALA A 8 1.70 5.82 7.22
N THR A 9 2.71 5.03 6.86
CA THR A 9 3.26 4.00 7.76
C THR A 9 4.12 4.62 8.87
N VAL A 10 4.94 5.62 8.57
CA VAL A 10 5.75 6.38 9.55
C VAL A 10 4.88 7.11 10.59
N LYS A 11 3.74 7.70 10.17
CA LYS A 11 2.90 8.49 11.07
C LYS A 11 1.99 7.63 11.98
N ARG A 12 1.73 6.38 11.58
CA ARG A 12 0.87 5.43 12.31
C ARG A 12 1.67 4.48 13.20
N PHE A 13 2.94 4.24 12.85
CA PHE A 13 3.88 3.45 13.62
C PHE A 13 5.13 4.32 13.86
N HIS A 14 5.25 4.90 15.07
CA HIS A 14 6.51 5.51 15.50
C HIS A 14 7.55 4.39 15.60
N TYR A 15 8.51 4.35 14.68
CA TYR A 15 9.49 3.27 14.60
C TYR A 15 10.49 3.32 15.76
N GLU A 16 10.21 2.59 16.84
CA GLU A 16 11.18 2.31 17.91
C GLU A 16 11.98 1.00 17.66
N SER A 17 11.48 0.10 16.82
CA SER A 17 12.19 -1.15 16.47
C SER A 17 11.75 -1.75 15.13
N HIS A 18 12.72 -2.39 14.46
CA HIS A 18 12.60 -2.90 13.08
C HIS A 18 11.62 -4.07 12.93
N ASP A 19 11.32 -4.80 14.02
CA ASP A 19 10.46 -5.99 14.01
C ASP A 19 8.96 -5.70 13.87
N GLN A 20 8.49 -4.50 14.18
CA GLN A 20 7.07 -4.13 14.01
C GLN A 20 6.70 -3.75 12.56
N LEU A 21 7.66 -3.78 11.63
CA LEU A 21 7.46 -3.34 10.24
C LEU A 21 6.69 -4.33 9.37
N TRP A 22 6.75 -5.63 9.64
CA TRP A 22 6.28 -6.65 8.69
C TRP A 22 4.77 -6.81 8.66
N THR A 23 4.11 -6.89 9.81
CA THR A 23 2.66 -7.06 9.90
C THR A 23 1.89 -5.89 9.26
N PRO A 24 2.22 -4.62 9.54
CA PRO A 24 1.49 -3.49 8.96
C PRO A 24 1.72 -3.32 7.45
N LEU A 25 2.89 -3.72 6.95
CA LEU A 25 3.23 -3.53 5.55
C LEU A 25 2.41 -4.45 4.64
N ALA A 26 2.18 -5.70 5.07
CA ALA A 26 1.34 -6.64 4.34
C ALA A 26 -0.11 -6.14 4.24
N ASP A 27 -0.68 -5.66 5.35
CA ASP A 27 -2.03 -5.10 5.39
C ASP A 27 -2.14 -3.81 4.55
N PHE A 28 -1.11 -2.96 4.61
CA PHE A 28 -1.09 -1.74 3.82
C PHE A 28 -0.98 -2.02 2.31
N MET A 29 -0.12 -2.98 1.94
CA MET A 29 -0.01 -3.43 0.55
C MET A 29 -1.30 -4.07 0.07
N ALA A 30 -1.95 -4.92 0.88
CA ALA A 30 -3.23 -5.53 0.52
C ALA A 30 -4.33 -4.48 0.35
N ALA A 31 -4.44 -3.52 1.28
CA ALA A 31 -5.40 -2.43 1.17
C ALA A 31 -5.14 -1.57 -0.08
N TYR A 32 -3.89 -1.22 -0.37
CA TYR A 32 -3.57 -0.41 -1.54
C TYR A 32 -3.79 -1.17 -2.86
N ASN A 33 -3.35 -2.43 -2.92
CA ASN A 33 -3.41 -3.23 -4.13
C ASN A 33 -4.81 -3.72 -4.48
N PHE A 34 -5.71 -3.85 -3.50
CA PHE A 34 -7.03 -4.45 -3.70
C PHE A 34 -8.23 -3.61 -3.25
N ALA A 35 -8.08 -2.65 -2.32
CA ALA A 35 -9.25 -2.02 -1.70
C ALA A 35 -9.91 -0.93 -2.56
N ARG A 36 -9.19 -0.31 -3.51
CA ARG A 36 -9.77 0.76 -4.33
C ARG A 36 -9.41 0.66 -5.80
N ARG A 37 -10.45 0.60 -6.62
CA ARG A 37 -10.36 0.76 -8.08
C ARG A 37 -10.03 2.20 -8.44
N LEU A 38 -9.03 2.39 -9.27
CA LEU A 38 -8.54 3.71 -9.65
C LEU A 38 -9.07 4.10 -11.02
N LYS A 39 -9.71 5.27 -11.13
CA LYS A 39 -10.18 5.81 -12.42
C LYS A 39 -9.01 6.02 -13.40
N THR A 40 -7.83 6.34 -12.88
CA THR A 40 -6.59 6.48 -13.66
C THR A 40 -6.09 5.17 -14.28
N LEU A 41 -6.51 4.02 -13.73
CA LEU A 41 -6.21 2.68 -14.25
C LEU A 41 -7.44 2.09 -14.97
N SER A 42 -8.29 2.94 -15.54
CA SER A 42 -9.54 2.53 -16.20
C SER A 42 -10.49 1.73 -15.30
N GLY A 43 -10.48 2.00 -14.00
CA GLY A 43 -11.29 1.29 -13.02
C GLY A 43 -10.70 -0.03 -12.54
N LEU A 44 -9.44 -0.33 -12.87
CA LEU A 44 -8.72 -1.48 -12.33
C LEU A 44 -8.12 -1.14 -10.95
N THR A 45 -7.95 -2.17 -10.14
CA THR A 45 -7.07 -2.10 -8.98
C THR A 45 -5.62 -2.08 -9.42
N PRO A 46 -4.69 -1.53 -8.60
CA PRO A 46 -3.27 -1.55 -8.91
C PRO A 46 -2.73 -2.96 -9.21
N TYR A 47 -3.22 -3.98 -8.50
CA TYR A 47 -2.84 -5.36 -8.78
C TYR A 47 -3.36 -5.86 -10.13
N GLU A 48 -4.64 -5.65 -10.44
CA GLU A 48 -5.22 -6.06 -11.74
C GLU A 48 -4.55 -5.36 -12.93
N TYR A 49 -4.08 -4.13 -12.75
CA TYR A 49 -3.32 -3.44 -13.78
C TYR A 49 -1.94 -4.06 -14.00
N ILE A 50 -1.21 -4.39 -12.92
CA ILE A 50 0.11 -5.06 -13.02
C ILE A 50 -0.03 -6.46 -13.61
N ALA A 51 -1.06 -7.22 -13.23
CA ALA A 51 -1.30 -8.57 -13.73
C ALA A 51 -1.78 -8.62 -15.20
N LYS A 52 -2.20 -7.49 -15.77
CA LYS A 52 -2.58 -7.35 -17.18
C LYS A 52 -1.42 -6.94 -18.11
N ILE A 53 -0.31 -6.44 -17.54
CA ILE A 53 0.94 -6.16 -18.27
C ILE A 53 1.64 -7.50 -18.55
#